data_AF-A0A950HF58-F1
#
_entry.id   AF-A0A950HF58-F1
#
_cell.length_a   1.000
_cell.length_b   1.000
_cell.length_c   1.000
_cell.angle_alpha   90.00
_cell.angle_beta   90.00
_cell.angle_gamma   90.00
#
_symmetry.space_group_name_H-M   'P 1'
#
loop_
_entity.id
_entity.type
_entity.pdbx_description
1 polymer ?
#
loop_
_entity_poly.entity_id
_entity_poly.type
_entity_poly.pdbx_seq_one_letter_code
_entity_poly.pdbx_strand_id
1 'polypeptide(L)' 'MTIIDQVTAHMPSTVVAQLWDLQPGVPMLRCRRISIDQNGRRVEISDAEYPADRTRLDFITPLIPWETN' A
#
# COMPACT_ATOMS: atom_id res chain seq x y z
N MET A 1 7.13 -1.78 17.84
CA MET A 1 6.80 -0.88 16.72
C MET A 1 6.24 -1.73 15.60
N THR A 2 5.22 -1.25 14.92
CA THR A 2 4.49 -2.01 13.89
C THR A 2 4.20 -1.10 12.70
N ILE A 3 4.34 -1.65 11.49
CA ILE A 3 3.85 -1.01 10.26
C ILE A 3 2.67 -1.82 9.76
N ILE A 4 1.57 -1.13 9.45
CA ILE A 4 0.39 -1.73 8.80
C ILE A 4 0.23 -1.05 7.45
N ASP A 5 0.35 -1.85 6.38
CA ASP A 5 0.05 -1.41 5.02
C ASP A 5 -1.33 -1.92 4.61
N GLN A 6 -2.23 -0.99 4.29
CA GLN A 6 -3.55 -1.29 3.74
C GLN A 6 -3.52 -0.98 2.25
N VAL A 7 -3.51 -2.03 1.43
CA VAL A 7 -3.40 -1.91 -0.03
C VAL A 7 -4.74 -2.21 -0.67
N THR A 8 -5.25 -1.27 -1.47
CA THR A 8 -6.48 -1.44 -2.27
C THR A 8 -6.25 -0.96 -3.70
N ALA A 9 -7.23 -1.21 -4.57
CA ALA A 9 -7.25 -0.68 -5.92
C ALA A 9 -8.55 0.08 -6.18
N HIS A 10 -8.50 1.11 -7.01
CA HIS A 10 -9.67 1.87 -7.44
C HIS A 10 -9.46 2.46 -8.84
N MET A 11 -10.55 2.85 -9.52
CA MET A 11 -10.45 3.56 -10.79
C MET A 11 -10.10 5.04 -10.55
N PRO A 12 -9.14 5.61 -11.29
CA PRO A 12 -8.80 7.03 -11.18
C PRO A 12 -9.95 7.91 -11.69
N SER A 13 -10.02 9.14 -11.19
CA SER A 13 -10.81 10.20 -11.85
C SER A 13 -10.15 10.62 -13.16
N THR A 14 -10.89 11.31 -14.04
CA THR A 14 -10.33 11.84 -15.30
C THR A 14 -9.12 12.73 -15.08
N VAL A 15 -9.12 13.56 -14.02
CA VAL A 15 -8.01 14.45 -13.68
C VAL A 15 -6.77 13.65 -13.27
N VAL A 16 -6.95 12.64 -12.41
CA VAL A 16 -5.84 11.78 -11.97
C VAL A 16 -5.29 10.98 -13.14
N ALA A 17 -6.15 10.43 -14.00
CA ALA A 17 -5.73 9.71 -15.20
C ALA A 17 -4.89 10.59 -16.14
N GLN A 18 -5.26 11.86 -16.32
CA GLN A 18 -4.47 12.81 -17.11
C GLN A 18 -3.14 13.16 -16.46
N LEU A 19 -3.14 13.46 -15.16
CA LEU A 19 -1.91 13.81 -14.43
C LEU A 19 -0.87 12.70 -14.45
N TRP A 20 -1.31 11.45 -14.39
CA TRP A 20 -0.45 10.27 -14.42
C TRP A 20 -0.21 9.70 -15.82
N ASP A 21 -0.80 10.30 -16.86
CA ASP A 21 -0.77 9.81 -18.24
C ASP A 21 -1.18 8.32 -18.34
N LEU A 22 -2.32 8.00 -17.75
CA LEU A 22 -2.85 6.65 -17.70
C LEU A 22 -3.59 6.30 -18.98
N GLN A 23 -3.35 5.08 -19.46
CA GLN A 23 -4.19 4.51 -20.50
C GLN A 23 -5.61 4.26 -19.97
N PRO A 24 -6.65 4.33 -20.83
CA PRO A 24 -8.02 4.04 -20.43
C PRO A 24 -8.14 2.67 -19.76
N GLY A 25 -8.81 2.63 -18.61
CA GLY A 25 -9.05 1.40 -17.85
C GLY A 25 -7.92 0.98 -16.90
N VAL A 26 -6.79 1.70 -16.85
CA VAL A 26 -5.73 1.43 -15.87
C VAL A 26 -6.19 1.87 -14.47
N PRO A 27 -6.25 0.96 -13.47
CA PRO A 27 -6.60 1.32 -12.10
C PRO A 27 -5.40 1.94 -11.36
N MET A 28 -5.69 2.58 -10.23
CA MET A 28 -4.70 3.04 -9.27
C MET A 28 -4.64 2.09 -8.08
N LEU A 29 -3.43 1.76 -7.64
CA LEU A 29 -3.18 1.20 -6.32
C LEU A 29 -3.21 2.33 -5.29
N ARG A 30 -3.84 2.09 -4.15
CA ARG A 30 -3.79 2.95 -2.98
C ARG A 30 -3.16 2.18 -1.83
N CYS A 31 -2.08 2.72 -1.28
CA CYS A 31 -1.42 2.17 -0.11
C CYS A 31 -1.55 3.17 1.04
N ARG A 32 -2.25 2.79 2.11
CA ARG A 32 -2.24 3.51 3.38
C ARG A 32 -1.26 2.84 4.32
N ARG A 33 -0.22 3.56 4.71
CA ARG A 33 0.76 3.12 5.71
C ARG A 33 0.43 3.73 7.07
N ILE A 34 0.43 2.90 8.10
CA ILE A 34 0.23 3.32 9.49
C ILE A 34 1.42 2.84 10.32
N SER A 35 2.17 3.79 10.88
CA SER A 35 3.30 3.51 11.76
C SER A 35 2.86 3.61 13.22
N ILE A 36 3.17 2.58 14.01
CA ILE A 36 2.80 2.47 15.44
C ILE A 36 4.07 2.33 16.28
N ASP A 37 4.24 3.17 17.30
CA ASP A 37 5.41 3.13 18.20
C ASP A 37 5.37 1.96 19.20
N GLN A 38 6.40 1.86 20.07
CA GLN A 38 6.45 0.80 21.08
C GLN A 38 5.35 0.86 22.14
N ASN A 39 4.66 2.01 22.28
CA ASN A 39 3.58 2.21 23.25
C ASN A 39 2.20 2.02 22.61
N GLY A 40 2.13 1.58 21.35
CA GLY A 40 0.87 1.40 20.63
C GLY A 40 0.26 2.69 20.08
N ARG A 41 0.97 3.82 20.13
CA ARG A 41 0.47 5.08 19.58
C ARG A 41 0.74 5.12 18.07
N ARG A 42 -0.26 5.54 17.30
CA ARG A 42 -0.09 5.87 15.87
C ARG A 42 0.77 7.11 15.77
N VAL A 43 1.96 6.97 15.19
CA VAL A 43 2.92 8.08 15.04
C VAL A 43 2.87 8.70 13.66
N GLU A 44 2.43 7.94 12.65
CA GLU A 44 2.33 8.42 11.28
C GLU A 44 1.25 7.65 10.52
N ILE A 45 0.55 8.36 9.64
CA ILE A 45 -0.37 7.81 8.65
C ILE A 45 -0.08 8.52 7.33
N SER A 46 0.26 7.76 6.29
CA SER A 46 0.44 8.28 4.93
C SER A 46 -0.41 7.50 3.94
N ASP A 47 -0.93 8.23 2.96
CA ASP A 47 -1.61 7.67 1.80
C ASP A 47 -0.75 7.93 0.57
N ALA A 48 -0.47 6.87 -0.20
CA ALA A 48 0.23 6.95 -1.48
C ALA A 48 -0.59 6.25 -2.56
N GLU A 49 -0.61 6.81 -3.76
CA GLU A 49 -1.33 6.26 -4.91
C GLU A 49 -0.38 6.08 -6.09
N TYR A 50 -0.53 4.95 -6.78
CA TYR A 50 0.37 4.54 -7.88
C TYR A 50 -0.41 3.93 -9.05
N PRO A 51 0.02 4.14 -10.30
CA PRO A 51 -0.52 3.41 -11.44
C PRO A 51 -0.29 1.89 -11.31
N ALA A 52 -1.35 1.08 -11.43
CA ALA A 52 -1.28 -0.36 -11.18
C ALA A 52 -0.61 -1.18 -12.29
N ASP A 53 -0.49 -0.62 -13.50
CA ASP A 53 0.12 -1.27 -14.67
C ASP A 53 1.65 -1.31 -14.62
N ARG A 54 2.28 -0.37 -13.91
CA ARG A 54 3.74 -0.21 -13.83
C ARG A 54 4.31 -0.17 -12.42
N THR A 55 3.47 -0.39 -11.41
CA THR A 55 3.91 -0.43 -9.99
C THR A 55 3.70 -1.83 -9.42
N ARG A 56 4.72 -2.34 -8.73
CA ARG A 56 4.67 -3.59 -7.97
C ARG A 56 5.00 -3.33 -6.51
N LEU A 57 4.28 -3.99 -5.62
CA LEU A 57 4.57 -4.03 -4.19
C LEU A 57 5.02 -5.45 -3.83
N ASP A 58 6.29 -5.60 -3.47
CA ASP A 58 6.87 -6.88 -3.04
C ASP A 58 6.97 -6.92 -1.52
N PHE A 59 6.50 -8.00 -0.91
CA PHE A 59 6.51 -8.21 0.54
C PHE A 59 7.27 -9.49 0.87
N ILE A 60 8.17 -9.40 1.84
CA ILE A 60 8.89 -10.56 2.39
C ILE A 60 8.45 -10.71 3.83
N THR A 61 7.74 -11.80 4.11
CA THR A 61 7.30 -12.14 5.46
C THR A 61 8.23 -13.20 6.03
N PRO A 62 9.05 -12.89 7.05
CA PRO A 62 9.85 -13.91 7.72
C PRO A 62 8.93 -14.89 8.43
N LEU A 63 9.14 -16.18 8.20
CA LEU A 63 8.41 -17.24 8.89
C LEU A 63 9.17 -17.65 10.15
N ILE A 64 8.44 -17.92 11.22
CA ILE A 64 8.97 -18.60 12.40
C ILE A 64 8.77 -20.11 12.24
N PRO A 65 9.72 -20.96 12.70
CA PRO A 65 9.51 -22.39 12.72
C PRO A 65 8.24 -22.76 13.50
N TRP A 66 7.55 -23.79 13.06
CA TRP A 66 6.45 -24.37 13.83
C TRP A 66 7.00 -24.97 15.12
N GLU A 67 6.39 -24.65 16.27
CA GLU A 67 6.72 -25.34 17.51
C GLU A 67 6.33 -26.81 17.34
N THR A 68 7.34 -27.68 17.29
CA THR A 68 7.13 -29.13 17.23
C THR A 68 6.99 -29.60 18.67
N ASN A 69 5.77 -29.91 19.10
CA ASN A 69 5.53 -30.66 20.34
C ASN A 69 5.93 -32.12 20.17
#